data_AF-A0A9N9RL41-F1
#
_entry.id   AF-A0A9N9RL41-F1
#
_cell.length_a   1.000
_cell.length_b   1.000
_cell.length_c   1.000
_cell.angle_alpha   90.00
_cell.angle_beta   90.00
_cell.angle_gamma   90.00
#
_symmetry.space_group_name_H-M   'P 1'
#
loop_
_entity.id
_entity.type
_entity.pdbx_description
1 polymer ?
#
loop_
_entity_poly.entity_id
_entity_poly.type
_entity_poly.pdbx_seq_one_letter_code
_entity_poly.pdbx_strand_id
1 'polypeptide(L)'
;MATKEPMLDRCCCFSLRSGGLVLGWLAIVIGFGGCIITTGFLFNKLYEYSNDDSINLYALRFRERVLKSNFVSLSMWLAFVLLIHGISGVLLVVGIKQNRHMKMMMYMVLRIIETIYLIYLLFSYGQYAKNIIKEVAYICLNVYYYFVVYSLYVKIKTENMQPQLATTLA
;
A
#
# COMPACT_ATOMS: atom_id res chain seq x y z
N MET A 1 0.83 -25.50 25.66
CA MET A 1 -0.33 -24.60 25.67
C MET A 1 -0.46 -23.99 24.28
N ALA A 2 -1.45 -24.39 23.49
CA ALA A 2 -1.72 -23.76 22.20
C ALA A 2 -2.39 -22.41 22.48
N THR A 3 -1.63 -21.32 22.37
CA THR A 3 -2.20 -19.97 22.38
C THR A 3 -3.10 -19.85 21.16
N LYS A 4 -4.40 -19.78 21.39
CA LYS A 4 -5.41 -19.54 20.37
C LYS A 4 -5.14 -18.15 19.81
N GLU A 5 -4.45 -18.07 18.67
CA GLU A 5 -4.16 -16.79 18.02
C GLU A 5 -5.49 -16.03 17.79
N PRO A 6 -5.54 -14.71 18.02
CA PRO A 6 -6.76 -13.94 17.80
C PRO A 6 -7.08 -13.91 16.30
N MET A 7 -7.95 -14.83 15.87
CA MET A 7 -8.44 -14.91 14.50
C MET A 7 -9.73 -14.11 14.36
N LEU A 8 -9.79 -13.18 13.41
CA LEU A 8 -11.07 -12.58 13.01
C LEU A 8 -11.86 -13.57 12.17
N ASP A 9 -13.09 -13.87 12.58
CA ASP A 9 -14.00 -14.73 11.81
C ASP A 9 -14.65 -13.99 10.62
N ARG A 10 -14.77 -12.65 10.71
CA ARG A 10 -15.43 -11.80 9.70
C ARG A 10 -14.70 -10.47 9.52
N CYS A 11 -14.76 -9.92 8.31
CA CYS A 11 -14.29 -8.57 8.00
C CYS A 11 -15.52 -7.66 7.91
N CYS A 12 -15.75 -6.82 8.93
CA CYS A 12 -17.00 -6.08 9.12
C CYS A 12 -18.22 -7.02 9.07
N CYS A 13 -18.96 -7.02 7.96
CA CYS A 13 -20.15 -7.86 7.73
C CYS A 13 -19.92 -8.97 6.69
N PHE A 14 -18.75 -9.03 6.06
CA PHE A 14 -18.46 -9.96 4.98
C PHE A 14 -17.66 -11.18 5.47
N SER A 15 -17.74 -12.26 4.69
CA SER A 15 -16.81 -13.38 4.86
C SER A 15 -15.38 -12.87 4.76
N LEU A 16 -14.47 -13.42 5.57
CA LEU A 16 -13.07 -13.01 5.59
C LEU A 16 -12.42 -13.08 4.19
N ARG A 17 -12.85 -14.05 3.37
CA ARG A 17 -12.41 -14.21 1.98
C ARG A 17 -12.88 -13.07 1.09
N SER A 18 -14.15 -12.70 1.17
CA SER A 18 -14.71 -11.56 0.43
C SER A 18 -14.06 -10.25 0.85
N GLY A 19 -13.86 -10.04 2.15
CA GLY A 19 -13.18 -8.86 2.69
C GLY A 19 -11.75 -8.74 2.14
N GLY A 20 -10.96 -9.83 2.20
CA GLY A 20 -9.60 -9.84 1.65
C GLY A 20 -9.55 -9.56 0.14
N LEU A 21 -10.53 -10.05 -0.63
CA LEU A 21 -10.63 -9.75 -2.07
C LEU A 21 -10.96 -8.27 -2.33
N VAL A 22 -11.90 -7.69 -1.58
CA VAL A 22 -12.24 -6.27 -1.68
C VAL A 22 -11.02 -5.39 -1.37
N LEU A 23 -10.28 -5.72 -0.29
CA LEU A 23 -9.05 -5.01 0.05
C LEU A 23 -7.99 -5.10 -1.05
N GLY A 24 -7.82 -6.29 -1.65
CA GLY A 24 -6.91 -6.49 -2.77
C GLY A 24 -7.29 -5.66 -3.99
N TRP A 25 -8.57 -5.62 -4.37
CA TRP A 25 -9.05 -4.79 -5.47
C TRP A 25 -8.91 -3.29 -5.19
N LEU A 26 -9.18 -2.85 -3.96
CA LEU A 26 -8.96 -1.46 -3.56
C LEU A 26 -7.48 -1.07 -3.70
N ALA A 27 -6.56 -1.93 -3.27
CA ALA A 27 -5.12 -1.70 -3.43
C ALA A 27 -4.70 -1.61 -4.90
N ILE A 28 -5.26 -2.46 -5.77
CA ILE A 28 -5.02 -2.41 -7.23
C ILE A 28 -5.50 -1.08 -7.81
N VAL A 29 -6.74 -0.69 -7.52
CA VAL A 29 -7.35 0.55 -8.05
C VAL A 29 -6.57 1.78 -7.55
N ILE A 30 -6.25 1.83 -6.26
CA ILE A 30 -5.49 2.95 -5.67
C ILE A 30 -4.07 2.98 -6.23
N GLY A 31 -3.39 1.83 -6.32
CA GLY A 31 -2.02 1.74 -6.83
C GLY A 31 -1.91 2.16 -8.29
N PHE A 32 -2.56 1.43 -9.19
CA PHE A 32 -2.45 1.70 -10.63
C PHE A 32 -3.18 2.98 -11.05
N GLY A 33 -4.36 3.26 -10.48
CA GLY A 33 -5.08 4.50 -10.72
C GLY A 33 -4.27 5.72 -10.25
N GLY A 34 -3.66 5.61 -9.07
CA GLY A 34 -2.74 6.61 -8.54
C GLY A 34 -1.52 6.84 -9.44
N CYS A 35 -0.91 5.77 -9.97
CA CYS A 35 0.21 5.89 -10.92
C CYS A 35 -0.20 6.66 -12.19
N ILE A 36 -1.38 6.40 -12.75
CA ILE A 36 -1.89 7.10 -13.93
C ILE A 36 -2.09 8.59 -13.62
N ILE A 37 -2.74 8.91 -12.50
CA ILE A 37 -3.01 10.29 -12.09
C ILE A 37 -1.71 11.06 -11.83
N THR A 38 -0.78 10.48 -11.06
CA THR A 38 0.51 11.10 -10.73
C THR A 38 1.37 11.33 -11.97
N THR A 39 1.40 10.36 -12.88
CA THR A 39 2.11 10.48 -14.16
C THR A 39 1.47 11.53 -15.05
N GLY A 40 0.14 11.55 -15.18
CA GLY A 40 -0.58 12.58 -15.93
C GLY A 40 -0.35 14.00 -15.39
N PHE A 41 -0.33 14.15 -14.06
CA PHE A 41 -0.02 15.41 -13.41
C PHE A 41 1.42 15.87 -13.70
N LEU A 42 2.39 14.95 -13.64
CA LEU A 42 3.78 15.22 -14.00
C LEU A 42 3.91 15.66 -15.46
N PHE A 43 3.28 14.96 -16.39
CA PHE A 43 3.29 15.33 -17.81
C PHE A 43 2.70 16.72 -18.05
N ASN A 44 1.57 17.03 -17.43
CA ASN A 44 0.95 18.35 -17.55
C ASN A 44 1.89 19.46 -17.04
N LYS A 45 2.52 19.25 -15.87
CA LYS A 45 3.47 20.22 -15.30
C LYS A 45 4.75 20.37 -16.12
N LEU A 46 5.26 19.28 -16.71
CA LEU A 46 6.40 19.34 -17.62
C LEU A 46 6.05 20.06 -18.93
N TYR A 47 4.82 19.88 -19.43
CA TYR A 47 4.33 20.56 -20.63
C TYR A 47 4.17 22.07 -20.42
N GLU A 48 3.52 22.47 -19.30
CA GLU A 48 3.41 23.87 -18.88
C GLU A 48 4.80 24.52 -18.78
N TYR A 49 5.76 23.80 -18.21
CA TYR A 49 7.14 24.28 -18.09
C TYR A 49 7.88 24.40 -19.43
N SER A 50 7.61 23.52 -20.39
CA SER A 50 8.26 23.56 -21.72
C SER A 50 7.78 24.73 -22.58
N ASN A 51 6.61 25.29 -22.29
CA ASN A 51 6.00 26.37 -23.08
C ASN A 51 6.13 27.76 -22.44
N ASP A 52 6.64 27.84 -21.21
CA ASP A 52 6.85 29.12 -20.54
C ASP A 52 8.25 29.67 -20.87
N ASP A 53 8.32 30.41 -21.99
CA ASP A 53 9.53 31.11 -22.46
C ASP A 53 9.90 32.35 -21.62
N SER A 54 9.15 32.63 -20.55
CA SER A 54 9.26 33.89 -19.82
C SER A 54 10.05 33.76 -18.51
N ILE A 55 10.97 34.72 -18.31
CA ILE A 55 11.62 35.15 -17.06
C ILE A 55 13.10 34.72 -16.88
N ASN A 56 13.96 35.61 -17.38
CA ASN A 56 15.36 35.80 -17.02
C ASN A 56 15.50 36.43 -15.62
N LEU A 57 15.83 35.63 -14.61
CA LEU A 57 16.54 36.10 -13.40
C LEU A 57 17.34 34.94 -12.81
N TYR A 58 18.67 35.03 -12.85
CA TYR A 58 19.59 33.93 -12.49
C TYR A 58 19.40 33.38 -11.07
N ALA A 59 19.00 34.22 -10.10
CA ALA A 59 18.74 33.81 -8.72
C ALA A 59 17.40 33.06 -8.54
N LEU A 60 16.36 33.45 -9.30
CA LEU A 60 15.09 32.72 -9.36
C LEU A 60 15.28 31.34 -10.01
N ARG A 61 16.13 31.24 -11.04
CA ARG A 61 16.42 29.98 -11.74
C ARG A 61 17.10 28.91 -10.87
N PHE A 62 17.89 29.27 -9.86
CA PHE A 62 18.51 28.26 -8.97
C PHE A 62 17.48 27.69 -8.00
N ARG A 63 16.71 28.56 -7.33
CA ARG A 63 15.64 28.15 -6.41
C ARG A 63 14.56 27.35 -7.14
N GLU A 64 14.16 27.78 -8.33
CA GLU A 64 13.21 27.04 -9.15
C GLU A 64 13.76 25.71 -9.63
N ARG A 65 15.01 25.63 -10.08
CA ARG A 65 15.59 24.34 -10.51
C ARG A 65 15.67 23.33 -9.36
N VAL A 66 16.02 23.78 -8.16
CA VAL A 66 16.06 22.90 -6.98
C VAL A 66 14.64 22.45 -6.60
N LEU A 67 13.67 23.36 -6.58
CA LEU A 67 12.26 23.01 -6.31
C LEU A 67 11.69 22.06 -7.37
N LYS A 68 11.99 22.30 -8.66
CA LYS A 68 11.58 21.46 -9.80
C LYS A 68 12.19 20.07 -9.69
N SER A 69 13.49 19.97 -9.43
CA SER A 69 14.18 18.69 -9.25
C SER A 69 13.61 17.89 -8.08
N ASN A 70 13.41 18.55 -6.94
CA ASN A 70 12.81 17.93 -5.76
C ASN A 70 11.37 17.47 -6.02
N PHE A 71 10.59 18.26 -6.75
CA PHE A 71 9.22 17.91 -7.12
C PHE A 71 9.14 16.69 -8.05
N VAL A 72 9.98 16.65 -9.09
CA VAL A 72 10.06 15.50 -10.01
C VAL A 72 10.51 14.25 -9.27
N SER A 73 11.55 14.36 -8.42
CA SER A 73 12.05 13.26 -7.61
C SER A 73 10.98 12.72 -6.65
N LEU A 74 10.28 13.61 -5.93
CA LEU A 74 9.18 13.23 -5.03
C LEU A 74 8.04 12.54 -5.78
N SER A 75 7.69 13.03 -6.97
CA SER A 75 6.60 12.47 -7.76
C SER A 75 6.97 11.11 -8.37
N MET A 76 8.22 10.92 -8.80
CA MET A 76 8.74 9.62 -9.23
C MET A 76 8.75 8.62 -8.07
N TRP A 77 9.19 9.04 -6.88
CA TRP A 77 9.14 8.22 -5.67
C TRP A 77 7.70 7.81 -5.34
N LEU A 78 6.75 8.75 -5.39
CA LEU A 78 5.34 8.46 -5.15
C LEU A 78 4.78 7.46 -6.15
N ALA A 79 5.06 7.64 -7.45
CA ALA A 79 4.64 6.72 -8.50
C ALA A 79 5.20 5.30 -8.28
N PHE A 80 6.45 5.18 -7.86
CA PHE A 80 7.09 3.91 -7.54
C PHE A 80 6.41 3.21 -6.35
N VAL A 81 6.13 3.95 -5.26
CA VAL A 81 5.42 3.42 -4.09
C VAL A 81 4.01 2.94 -4.46
N LEU A 82 3.27 3.72 -5.25
CA LEU A 82 1.94 3.35 -5.73
C LEU A 82 1.96 2.11 -6.61
N LEU A 83 2.99 1.95 -7.44
CA LEU A 83 3.17 0.77 -8.29
C LEU A 83 3.43 -0.48 -7.45
N ILE A 84 4.31 -0.41 -6.45
CA ILE A 84 4.53 -1.51 -5.51
C ILE A 84 3.23 -1.85 -4.77
N HIS A 85 2.49 -0.85 -4.32
CA HIS A 85 1.21 -1.04 -3.65
C HIS A 85 0.20 -1.77 -4.57
N GLY A 86 0.09 -1.37 -5.84
CA GLY A 86 -0.76 -2.03 -6.83
C GLY A 86 -0.35 -3.49 -7.09
N ILE A 87 0.93 -3.75 -7.29
CA ILE A 87 1.47 -5.11 -7.46
C ILE A 87 1.17 -5.98 -6.23
N SER A 88 1.35 -5.43 -5.03
CA SER A 88 1.04 -6.13 -3.79
C SER A 88 -0.45 -6.50 -3.72
N GLY A 89 -1.35 -5.62 -4.17
CA GLY A 89 -2.78 -5.88 -4.27
C GLY A 89 -3.09 -7.04 -5.23
N VAL A 90 -2.41 -7.10 -6.37
CA VAL A 90 -2.52 -8.24 -7.31
C VAL A 90 -2.08 -9.54 -6.64
N LEU A 91 -0.94 -9.54 -5.94
CA LEU A 91 -0.45 -10.71 -5.22
C LEU A 91 -1.43 -11.18 -4.15
N LEU A 92 -2.10 -10.27 -3.44
CA LEU A 92 -3.14 -10.60 -2.49
C LEU A 92 -4.34 -11.26 -3.17
N VAL A 93 -4.89 -10.65 -4.23
CA VAL A 93 -6.05 -11.21 -4.97
C VAL A 93 -5.72 -12.58 -5.54
N VAL A 94 -4.57 -12.73 -6.18
CA VAL A 94 -4.10 -14.01 -6.75
C VAL A 94 -3.87 -15.03 -5.63
N GLY A 95 -3.27 -14.62 -4.51
CA GLY A 95 -3.05 -15.48 -3.34
C GLY A 95 -4.35 -16.03 -2.77
N ILE A 96 -5.38 -15.19 -2.63
CA ILE A 96 -6.70 -15.59 -2.13
C ILE A 96 -7.45 -16.47 -3.13
N LYS A 97 -7.38 -16.17 -4.44
CA LYS A 97 -8.04 -16.98 -5.47
C LYS A 97 -7.40 -18.36 -5.61
N GLN A 98 -6.07 -18.43 -5.52
CA GLN A 98 -5.31 -19.68 -5.66
C GLN A 98 -5.10 -20.43 -4.34
N ASN A 99 -5.63 -19.94 -3.21
CA ASN A 99 -5.37 -20.45 -1.86
C ASN A 99 -3.85 -20.60 -1.55
N ARG A 100 -3.01 -19.72 -2.11
CA ARG A 100 -1.54 -19.75 -1.94
C ARG A 100 -1.11 -18.73 -0.89
N HIS A 101 -0.96 -19.19 0.35
CA HIS A 101 -0.58 -18.36 1.50
C HIS A 101 0.76 -17.61 1.31
N MET A 102 1.73 -18.18 0.59
CA MET A 102 3.02 -17.52 0.32
C MET A 102 2.89 -16.19 -0.45
N LYS A 103 1.92 -16.08 -1.38
CA LYS A 103 1.68 -14.82 -2.12
C LYS A 103 1.06 -13.75 -1.23
N MET A 104 0.21 -14.17 -0.29
CA MET A 104 -0.37 -13.27 0.70
C MET A 104 0.68 -12.77 1.70
N MET A 105 1.69 -13.58 2.02
CA MET A 105 2.79 -13.19 2.89
C MET A 105 3.56 -11.99 2.34
N MET A 106 3.86 -11.96 1.04
CA MET A 106 4.52 -10.82 0.40
C MET A 106 3.73 -9.52 0.57
N TYR A 107 2.41 -9.56 0.37
CA TYR A 107 1.55 -8.40 0.63
C TYR A 107 1.61 -7.96 2.10
N MET A 108 1.56 -8.89 3.06
CA MET A 108 1.62 -8.55 4.48
C MET A 108 2.94 -7.89 4.88
N VAL A 109 4.08 -8.39 4.37
CA VAL A 109 5.40 -7.79 4.65
C VAL A 109 5.46 -6.36 4.10
N LEU A 110 5.01 -6.14 2.87
CA LEU A 110 4.96 -4.81 2.28
C LEU A 110 4.07 -3.85 3.08
N ARG A 111 2.92 -4.34 3.58
CA ARG A 111 2.05 -3.53 4.45
C ARG A 111 2.66 -3.17 5.79
N ILE A 112 3.46 -4.04 6.39
CA ILE A 112 4.21 -3.72 7.63
C ILE A 112 5.21 -2.59 7.34
N ILE A 113 5.99 -2.72 6.27
CA ILE A 113 7.00 -1.71 5.87
C ILE A 113 6.31 -0.36 5.62
N GLU A 114 5.20 -0.36 4.88
CA GLU A 114 4.39 0.83 4.64
C GLU A 114 3.89 1.45 5.95
N THR A 115 3.38 0.64 6.88
CA THR A 115 2.88 1.12 8.18
C THR A 115 3.99 1.74 9.02
N ILE A 116 5.17 1.12 9.07
CA ILE A 116 6.35 1.66 9.77
C ILE A 116 6.77 2.99 9.16
N TYR A 117 6.78 3.08 7.82
CA TYR A 117 7.12 4.30 7.11
C TYR A 117 6.11 5.44 7.40
N LEU A 118 4.81 5.14 7.43
CA LEU A 118 3.77 6.11 7.79
C LEU A 118 3.94 6.62 9.23
N ILE A 119 4.27 5.73 10.16
CA ILE A 119 4.57 6.10 11.55
C ILE A 119 5.80 7.02 11.61
N TYR A 120 6.87 6.68 10.88
CA TYR A 120 8.06 7.53 10.79
C TYR A 120 7.73 8.93 10.24
N LEU A 121 6.91 9.01 9.18
CA LEU A 121 6.46 10.29 8.62
C LEU A 121 5.62 11.08 9.61
N LEU A 122 4.72 10.41 10.35
CA LEU A 122 3.92 11.05 11.38
C LEU A 122 4.79 11.68 12.47
N PHE A 123 5.85 11.01 12.92
CA PHE A 123 6.76 11.59 13.92
C PHE A 123 7.66 12.70 13.35
N SER A 124 8.13 12.53 12.11
CA SER A 124 9.05 13.47 11.48
C SER A 124 8.37 14.78 11.05
N TYR A 125 7.12 14.69 10.59
CA TYR A 125 6.40 15.80 9.95
C TYR A 125 5.04 16.10 10.57
N GLY A 126 4.57 15.31 11.53
CA GLY A 126 3.23 15.45 12.11
C GLY A 126 2.98 16.78 12.81
N GLN A 127 4.03 17.44 13.31
CA GLN A 127 3.90 18.79 13.89
C GLN A 127 3.50 19.85 12.87
N TYR A 128 3.79 19.63 11.58
CA TYR A 128 3.40 20.51 10.48
C TYR A 128 2.10 20.06 9.81
N ALA A 129 1.61 18.85 10.14
CA ALA A 129 0.40 18.31 9.56
C ALA A 129 -0.83 19.00 10.19
N LYS A 130 -1.49 19.84 9.39
CA LYS A 130 -2.77 20.48 9.78
C LYS A 130 -3.87 19.45 10.17
N ASN A 131 -3.70 18.19 9.79
CA ASN A 131 -4.70 17.13 9.96
C ASN A 131 -4.11 15.85 10.57
N ILE A 132 -3.40 15.95 11.69
CA ILE A 132 -2.79 14.78 12.36
C ILE A 132 -3.79 13.64 12.63
N ILE A 133 -5.05 13.97 12.93
CA ILE A 133 -6.13 13.00 13.16
C ILE A 133 -6.36 12.12 11.93
N LYS A 134 -6.27 12.68 10.71
CA LYS A 134 -6.45 11.92 9.47
C LYS A 134 -5.32 10.90 9.28
N GLU A 135 -4.09 11.29 9.57
CA GLU A 135 -2.92 10.40 9.48
C GLU A 135 -3.01 9.27 10.49
N VAL A 136 -3.37 9.56 11.74
CA VAL A 136 -3.58 8.55 12.78
C VAL A 136 -4.70 7.59 12.38
N ALA A 137 -5.83 8.10 11.89
CA ALA A 137 -6.93 7.26 11.41
C ALA A 137 -6.50 6.36 10.25
N TYR A 138 -5.68 6.88 9.33
CA TYR A 138 -5.13 6.11 8.22
C TYR A 138 -4.19 4.99 8.69
N ILE A 139 -3.33 5.26 9.68
CA ILE A 139 -2.47 4.23 10.28
C ILE A 139 -3.30 3.15 10.97
N CYS A 140 -4.31 3.53 11.77
CA CYS A 140 -5.21 2.57 12.41
C CYS A 140 -5.94 1.69 11.38
N LEU A 141 -6.39 2.28 10.27
CA LEU A 141 -7.03 1.54 9.17
C LEU A 141 -6.06 0.56 8.51
N ASN A 142 -4.80 0.94 8.30
CA ASN A 142 -3.78 0.05 7.76
C ASN A 142 -3.49 -1.14 8.69
N VAL A 143 -3.37 -0.89 9.99
CA VAL A 143 -3.20 -1.95 10.99
C VAL A 143 -4.41 -2.89 11.01
N TYR A 144 -5.63 -2.35 10.93
CA TYR A 144 -6.84 -3.16 10.83
C TYR A 144 -6.82 -4.06 9.57
N TYR A 145 -6.48 -3.51 8.40
CA TYR A 145 -6.37 -4.28 7.17
C TYR A 145 -5.29 -5.36 7.24
N TYR A 146 -4.17 -5.09 7.93
CA TYR A 146 -3.16 -6.09 8.21
C TYR A 146 -3.75 -7.27 8.99
N PHE A 147 -4.49 -7.02 10.07
CA PHE A 147 -5.11 -8.09 10.88
C PHE A 147 -6.13 -8.91 10.10
N VAL A 148 -6.92 -8.27 9.23
CA VAL A 148 -7.87 -8.97 8.34
C VAL A 148 -7.13 -9.94 7.41
N VAL A 149 -6.09 -9.47 6.73
CA VAL A 149 -5.32 -10.30 5.79
C VAL A 149 -4.51 -11.37 6.52
N TYR A 150 -3.97 -11.06 7.70
CA TYR A 150 -3.29 -12.03 8.56
C TYR A 150 -4.22 -13.15 9.00
N SER A 151 -5.42 -12.83 9.47
CA SER A 151 -6.42 -13.83 9.84
C SER A 151 -6.76 -14.74 8.65
N LEU A 152 -6.87 -14.17 7.44
CA LEU A 152 -7.12 -14.93 6.22
C LEU A 152 -5.92 -15.81 5.82
N TYR A 153 -4.71 -15.30 5.99
CA TYR A 153 -3.47 -16.04 5.75
C TYR A 153 -3.39 -17.27 6.66
N VAL A 154 -3.62 -17.11 7.97
CA VAL A 154 -3.60 -18.22 8.93
C VAL A 154 -4.65 -19.26 8.56
N LYS A 155 -5.88 -18.83 8.24
CA LYS A 155 -6.95 -19.72 7.80
C LYS A 155 -6.54 -20.57 6.58
N ILE A 156 -6.07 -19.93 5.51
CA ILE A 156 -5.65 -20.62 4.28
C ILE A 156 -4.42 -21.50 4.54
N LYS A 157 -3.50 -21.09 5.41
CA LYS A 157 -2.33 -21.89 5.79
C LYS A 157 -2.75 -23.18 6.49
N THR A 158 -3.66 -23.10 7.46
CA THR A 158 -4.18 -24.27 8.20
C THR A 158 -4.96 -25.22 7.29
N GLU A 159 -5.83 -24.68 6.43
CA GLU A 159 -6.59 -25.47 5.44
C GLU A 159 -5.67 -26.25 4.48
N ASN A 160 -4.51 -25.68 4.10
CA ASN A 160 -3.54 -26.35 3.25
C ASN A 160 -2.71 -27.43 3.96
N MET A 161 -2.55 -27.34 5.29
CA MET A 161 -1.77 -28.30 6.08
C MET A 161 -2.55 -29.56 6.46
N GLN A 162 -3.87 -29.45 6.67
CA GLN A 162 -4.75 -30.58 6.99
C GLN A 162 -4.69 -31.75 5.99
N PRO A 163 -4.78 -31.54 4.65
CA PRO A 163 -4.73 -32.65 3.71
C PRO A 163 -3.38 -33.38 3.70
N GLN A 164 -2.27 -32.68 3.94
CA GLN A 164 -0.93 -33.29 3.98
C GLN A 164 -0.76 -34.22 5.18
N LEU A 165 -1.30 -33.84 6.34
CA LEU A 165 -1.23 -34.66 7.55
C LEU A 165 -2.00 -35.97 7.41
N ALA A 166 -3.16 -35.93 6.75
CA ALA A 166 -3.98 -37.11 6.46
C ALA A 166 -3.30 -38.08 5.46
N THR A 167 -2.42 -37.57 4.57
CA THR A 167 -1.70 -38.42 3.61
C THR A 167 -0.43 -39.02 4.22
N THR A 168 0.19 -38.39 5.23
CA THR A 168 1.38 -38.92 5.93
C THR A 168 1.05 -39.94 7.02
N LEU A 169 -0.21 -39.99 7.47
CA LEU A 169 -0.68 -40.92 8.51
C LEU A 169 -1.41 -42.15 7.93
N ALA A 170 -1.61 -42.17 6.60
CA ALA A 170 -2.15 -43.30 5.84
C ALA A 170 -1.03 -44.09 5.18
#